data_AF-A0A318K203-F1
#
_entry.id   AF-A0A318K203-F1
#
_cell.length_a   1.000
_cell.length_b   1.000
_cell.length_c   1.000
_cell.angle_alpha   90.00
_cell.angle_beta   90.00
_cell.angle_gamma   90.00
#
_symmetry.space_group_name_H-M   'P 1'
#
loop_
_entity.id
_entity.type
_entity.pdbx_description
1 polymer ?
#
loop_
_entity_poly.entity_id
_entity_poly.type
_entity_poly.pdbx_seq_one_letter_code
_entity_poly.pdbx_strand_id
1 'polypeptide(L)'
;MVRVVEEGELDVVSDYLDKELAVAWLRKSSFETRAFPIVTMDVGLVTLYLTLIKTLDLKLVTQEGWPHTLAILIVVAASLSILFAALTAFPLPYAAYSPDGFDELFEEILQKKHAAHAQYIVERKIQAYRSAWISNRIKAAFVFASFFFMATLAGLLIAAIIISFER
;
A
#
# COMPACT_ATOMS: atom_id res chain seq x y z
N MET A 1 -17.92 -5.52 -34.76
CA MET A 1 -16.84 -5.98 -35.66
C MET A 1 -15.60 -6.18 -34.79
N VAL A 2 -15.40 -7.40 -34.29
CA VAL A 2 -14.24 -7.74 -33.45
C VAL A 2 -13.09 -7.98 -34.41
N ARG A 3 -12.04 -7.12 -34.37
CA ARG A 3 -10.82 -7.39 -35.14
C ARG A 3 -10.24 -8.69 -34.61
N VAL A 4 -10.14 -9.69 -35.48
CA VAL A 4 -9.32 -10.88 -35.24
C VAL A 4 -7.90 -10.38 -35.11
N VAL A 5 -7.40 -10.32 -33.87
CA VAL A 5 -6.00 -10.02 -33.58
C VAL A 5 -5.21 -11.21 -34.12
N GLU A 6 -4.24 -10.99 -34.99
CA GLU A 6 -3.42 -12.07 -35.55
C GLU A 6 -2.69 -12.81 -34.40
N GLU A 7 -2.56 -14.13 -34.48
CA GLU A 7 -1.97 -14.95 -33.39
C GLU A 7 -0.59 -14.42 -32.94
N GLY A 8 0.22 -13.89 -33.85
CA GLY A 8 1.51 -13.26 -33.54
C GLY A 8 1.42 -11.97 -32.72
N GLU A 9 0.33 -11.20 -32.82
CA GLU A 9 0.11 -10.02 -31.97
C GLU A 9 -0.32 -10.42 -30.55
N LEU A 10 -1.06 -11.53 -30.41
CA LEU A 10 -1.48 -12.04 -29.10
C LEU A 10 -0.30 -12.56 -28.27
N ASP A 11 0.69 -13.19 -28.90
CA ASP A 11 1.90 -13.64 -28.23
C ASP A 11 2.73 -12.46 -27.68
N VAL A 12 2.88 -11.38 -28.46
CA VAL A 12 3.58 -10.17 -28.01
C VAL A 12 2.86 -9.50 -26.83
N VAL A 13 1.53 -9.43 -26.87
CA VAL A 13 0.71 -8.89 -25.77
C VAL A 13 0.80 -9.77 -24.53
N SER A 14 0.78 -11.09 -24.71
CA SER A 14 0.92 -12.08 -23.65
C SER A 14 2.25 -11.96 -22.91
N ASP A 15 3.36 -11.81 -23.65
CA ASP A 15 4.72 -11.60 -23.12
C ASP A 15 4.86 -10.28 -22.36
N TYR A 16 4.27 -9.21 -22.89
CA TYR A 16 4.23 -7.91 -22.22
C TYR A 16 3.48 -7.99 -20.89
N LEU A 17 2.31 -8.64 -20.88
CA LEU A 17 1.48 -8.81 -19.68
C LEU A 17 2.18 -9.63 -18.60
N ASP A 18 2.95 -10.66 -18.96
CA ASP A 18 3.71 -11.46 -17.98
C ASP A 18 4.80 -10.63 -17.29
N LYS A 19 5.51 -9.80 -18.04
CA LYS A 19 6.52 -8.87 -17.48
C LYS A 19 5.87 -7.87 -16.52
N GLU A 20 4.76 -7.26 -16.93
CA GLU A 20 4.05 -6.28 -16.10
C GLU A 20 3.43 -6.90 -14.85
N LEU A 21 2.87 -8.12 -14.96
CA LEU A 21 2.39 -8.89 -13.81
C LEU A 21 3.51 -9.21 -12.84
N ALA A 22 4.66 -9.70 -13.31
CA ALA A 22 5.82 -9.96 -12.46
C ALA A 22 6.27 -8.71 -11.70
N VAL A 23 6.33 -7.56 -12.37
CA VAL A 23 6.62 -6.26 -11.74
C VAL A 23 5.55 -5.89 -10.70
N ALA A 24 4.27 -6.11 -10.99
CA ALA A 24 3.18 -5.83 -10.06
C ALA A 24 3.25 -6.71 -8.79
N TRP A 25 3.65 -7.98 -8.92
CA TRP A 25 3.89 -8.90 -7.80
C TRP A 25 5.13 -8.52 -6.97
N LEU A 26 6.22 -8.08 -7.61
CA LEU A 26 7.38 -7.54 -6.91
C LEU A 26 7.02 -6.29 -6.08
N ARG A 27 6.16 -5.41 -6.63
CA ARG A 27 5.66 -4.23 -5.90
C ARG A 27 4.82 -4.62 -4.69
N LYS A 28 3.97 -5.64 -4.78
CA LYS A 28 3.21 -6.18 -3.63
C LYS A 28 4.14 -6.55 -2.47
N SER A 29 5.15 -7.38 -2.73
CA SER A 29 6.11 -7.82 -1.70
C SER A 29 6.88 -6.64 -1.10
N SER A 30 7.26 -5.66 -1.93
CA SER A 30 7.90 -4.42 -1.48
C SER A 30 7.01 -3.59 -0.54
N PHE A 31 5.70 -3.48 -0.82
CA PHE A 31 4.78 -2.76 0.07
C PHE A 31 4.59 -3.46 1.43
N GLU A 32 4.45 -4.79 1.42
CA GLU A 32 4.27 -5.59 2.64
C GLU A 32 5.51 -5.54 3.54
N THR A 33 6.71 -5.55 2.95
CA THR A 33 7.98 -5.43 3.69
C THR A 33 8.25 -4.02 4.21
N ARG A 34 7.77 -2.98 3.51
CA ARG A 34 7.93 -1.58 3.95
C ARG A 34 6.99 -1.17 5.07
N ALA A 35 5.91 -1.91 5.33
CA ALA A 35 5.00 -1.60 6.42
C ALA A 35 5.68 -1.66 7.80
N PHE A 36 6.54 -2.67 8.02
CA PHE A 36 7.23 -2.89 9.29
C PHE A 36 8.16 -1.73 9.72
N PRO A 37 9.09 -1.24 8.88
CA PRO A 37 9.94 -0.10 9.26
C PRO A 37 9.14 1.19 9.47
N ILE A 38 8.05 1.41 8.72
CA ILE A 38 7.17 2.58 8.91
C ILE A 38 6.52 2.54 10.29
N VAL A 39 5.91 1.40 10.68
CA VAL A 39 5.33 1.22 12.02
C VAL A 39 6.38 1.40 13.11
N THR A 40 7.60 0.89 12.90
CA THR A 40 8.70 1.03 13.87
C THR A 40 9.11 2.50 14.06
N MET A 41 9.17 3.28 12.97
CA MET A 41 9.44 4.72 13.02
C MET A 41 8.34 5.48 13.76
N ASP A 42 7.06 5.18 13.48
CA ASP A 42 5.92 5.80 14.16
C ASP A 42 5.95 5.54 15.67
N VAL A 43 6.22 4.30 16.10
CA VAL A 43 6.36 3.95 17.51
C VAL A 43 7.52 4.73 18.16
N GLY A 44 8.63 4.90 17.45
CA GLY A 44 9.75 5.73 17.89
C GLY A 44 9.37 7.19 18.11
N LEU A 45 8.62 7.80 17.18
CA LEU A 45 8.15 9.18 17.28
C LEU A 45 7.13 9.36 18.41
N VAL A 46 6.22 8.40 18.61
CA VAL A 46 5.28 8.42 19.75
C VAL A 46 6.03 8.29 21.08
N THR A 47 7.06 7.44 21.13
CA THR A 47 7.90 7.29 22.33
C THR A 47 8.65 8.59 22.64
N LEU A 48 9.19 9.27 21.62
CA LEU A 48 9.80 10.58 21.75
C LEU A 48 8.81 11.62 22.28
N TYR A 49 7.58 11.62 21.75
CA TYR A 49 6.51 12.50 22.23
C TYR A 49 6.18 12.28 23.71
N LEU A 50 5.97 11.02 24.12
CA LEU A 50 5.69 10.68 25.52
C LEU A 50 6.85 11.07 26.45
N THR A 51 8.08 10.89 25.97
CA THR A 51 9.28 11.32 26.69
C THR A 51 9.28 12.85 26.86
N LEU A 52 9.06 13.60 25.79
CA LEU A 52 8.99 15.07 25.80
C LEU A 52 7.89 15.59 26.73
N ILE A 53 6.71 14.97 26.74
CA ILE A 53 5.64 15.33 27.68
C ILE A 53 6.13 15.21 29.13
N LYS A 54 6.80 14.09 29.44
CA LYS A 54 7.26 13.78 30.79
C LYS A 54 8.40 14.69 31.24
N THR A 55 9.36 15.01 30.36
CA THR A 55 10.47 15.91 30.69
C THR A 55 10.07 17.38 30.71
N LEU A 56 9.13 17.81 29.88
CA LEU A 56 8.69 19.21 29.78
C LEU A 56 7.48 19.54 30.68
N ASP A 57 7.03 18.60 31.51
CA ASP A 57 5.81 18.69 32.35
C ASP A 57 4.59 19.26 31.58
N LEU A 58 4.43 18.82 30.31
CA LEU A 58 3.30 19.22 29.47
C LEU A 58 2.03 18.50 29.97
N LYS A 59 1.35 19.10 30.95
CA LYS A 59 0.10 18.55 31.50
C LYS A 59 -1.03 18.61 30.47
N LEU A 60 -1.23 17.51 29.76
CA LEU A 60 -2.30 17.28 28.78
C LEU A 60 -3.72 17.56 29.30
N VAL A 61 -3.94 17.44 30.62
CA VAL A 61 -5.28 17.36 31.21
C VAL A 61 -5.74 18.67 31.87
N THR A 62 -4.84 19.64 32.10
CA THR A 62 -5.16 20.83 32.92
C THR A 62 -4.84 22.18 32.27
N GLN A 63 -4.36 22.20 31.02
CA GLN A 63 -4.10 23.47 30.31
C GLN A 63 -5.17 23.70 29.25
N GLU A 64 -6.07 24.68 29.47
CA GLU A 64 -6.85 25.25 28.38
C GLU A 64 -5.93 26.12 27.50
N GLY A 65 -6.05 26.02 26.17
CA GLY A 65 -5.31 26.83 25.20
C GLY A 65 -4.52 26.06 24.16
N TRP A 66 -3.69 26.78 23.39
CA TRP A 66 -2.91 26.26 22.25
C TRP A 66 -2.06 25.00 22.54
N PRO A 67 -1.42 24.82 23.72
CA PRO A 67 -0.63 23.63 24.03
C PRO A 67 -1.46 22.33 24.05
N HIS A 68 -2.72 22.40 24.49
CA HIS A 68 -3.61 21.23 24.51
C HIS A 68 -4.05 20.84 23.10
N THR A 69 -4.37 21.83 22.25
CA THR A 69 -4.65 21.61 20.83
C THR A 69 -3.47 20.95 20.12
N LEU A 70 -2.24 21.41 20.38
CA LEU A 70 -1.03 20.82 19.82
C LEU A 70 -0.86 19.36 20.24
N ALA A 71 -1.09 19.06 21.52
CA ALA A 71 -1.00 17.71 22.06
C ALA A 71 -2.05 16.76 21.43
N ILE A 72 -3.28 17.22 21.22
CA ILE A 72 -4.32 16.46 20.50
C ILE A 72 -3.89 16.20 19.06
N LEU A 73 -3.41 17.22 18.35
CA LEU A 73 -2.99 17.08 16.95
C LEU A 73 -1.85 16.06 16.80
N ILE A 74 -0.90 16.02 17.73
CA ILE A 74 0.17 15.03 17.75
C ILE A 74 -0.41 13.61 17.90
N VAL A 75 -1.32 13.39 18.85
CA VAL A 75 -1.96 12.08 19.07
C VAL A 75 -2.76 11.65 17.83
N VAL A 76 -3.50 12.56 17.21
CA VAL A 76 -4.28 12.28 16.00
C VAL A 76 -3.35 11.95 14.83
N ALA A 77 -2.31 12.74 14.59
CA ALA A 77 -1.35 12.50 13.52
C ALA A 77 -0.65 11.15 13.69
N ALA A 78 -0.21 10.82 14.91
CA ALA A 78 0.40 9.54 15.21
C ALA A 78 -0.56 8.37 14.97
N SER A 79 -1.80 8.48 15.43
CA SER A 79 -2.81 7.43 15.28
C SER A 79 -3.14 7.18 13.81
N LEU A 80 -3.27 8.24 13.01
CA LEU A 80 -3.50 8.14 11.57
C LEU A 80 -2.29 7.54 10.84
N SER A 81 -1.07 7.95 11.20
CA SER A 81 0.16 7.40 10.62
C SER A 81 0.24 5.88 10.82
N ILE A 82 0.05 5.42 12.05
CA ILE A 82 0.07 3.99 12.41
C ILE A 82 -1.06 3.23 11.72
N LEU A 83 -2.28 3.79 11.67
CA LEU A 83 -3.41 3.17 11.01
C LEU A 83 -3.11 2.93 9.53
N PHE A 84 -2.63 3.95 8.82
CA PHE A 84 -2.28 3.81 7.40
C PHE A 84 -1.09 2.88 7.18
N ALA A 85 -0.09 2.90 8.05
CA ALA A 85 1.01 1.95 8.01
C ALA A 85 0.51 0.50 8.16
N ALA A 86 -0.37 0.24 9.12
CA ALA A 86 -0.99 -1.08 9.29
C ALA A 86 -1.80 -1.48 8.06
N LEU A 87 -2.58 -0.56 7.46
CA LEU A 87 -3.35 -0.80 6.23
C LEU A 87 -2.47 -1.17 5.03
N THR A 88 -1.19 -0.77 4.99
CA THR A 88 -0.26 -1.24 3.94
C THR A 88 0.13 -2.71 4.07
N ALA A 89 0.13 -3.23 5.30
CA ALA A 89 0.41 -4.64 5.61
C ALA A 89 -0.80 -5.56 5.35
N PHE A 90 -2.02 -5.03 5.30
CA PHE A 90 -3.20 -5.86 5.08
C PHE A 90 -3.15 -6.56 3.71
N PRO A 91 -3.59 -7.84 3.64
CA PRO A 91 -3.67 -8.57 2.39
C PRO A 91 -4.80 -7.98 1.54
N LEU A 92 -4.45 -7.31 0.44
CA LEU A 92 -5.42 -6.93 -0.58
C LEU A 92 -5.60 -8.06 -1.59
N PRO A 93 -6.76 -8.15 -2.27
CA PRO A 93 -6.96 -9.12 -3.33
C PRO A 93 -5.99 -8.83 -4.48
N TYR A 94 -5.01 -9.70 -4.63
CA TYR A 94 -4.28 -9.88 -5.88
C TYR A 94 -4.86 -11.15 -6.47
N ALA A 95 -5.68 -11.01 -7.52
CA ALA A 95 -6.16 -12.18 -8.24
C ALA A 95 -4.94 -12.95 -8.77
N ALA A 96 -4.59 -14.03 -8.08
CA ALA A 96 -3.72 -15.03 -8.64
C ALA A 96 -4.45 -15.68 -9.82
N TYR A 97 -3.71 -16.24 -10.76
CA TYR A 97 -4.28 -17.16 -11.74
C TYR A 97 -5.14 -18.18 -11.00
N SER A 98 -6.47 -18.15 -11.19
CA SER A 98 -7.32 -19.15 -10.55
C SER A 98 -7.05 -20.49 -11.24
N PRO A 99 -6.85 -21.58 -10.48
CA PRO A 99 -6.62 -22.91 -11.04
C PRO A 99 -7.78 -23.41 -11.91
N ASP A 100 -8.98 -22.84 -11.72
CA ASP A 100 -10.20 -23.31 -12.38
C ASP A 100 -10.16 -23.18 -13.91
N GLY A 101 -9.37 -22.23 -14.44
CA GLY A 101 -9.11 -22.16 -15.89
C GLY A 101 -7.92 -23.00 -16.34
N PHE A 102 -7.04 -23.42 -15.42
CA PHE A 102 -5.88 -24.24 -15.72
C PHE A 102 -6.29 -25.69 -15.99
N ASP A 103 -7.22 -26.25 -15.21
CA ASP A 103 -7.71 -27.62 -15.43
C ASP A 103 -8.47 -27.73 -16.78
N GLU A 104 -9.29 -26.73 -17.14
CA GLU A 104 -9.93 -26.64 -18.47
C GLU A 104 -8.91 -26.49 -19.60
N LEU A 105 -7.92 -25.60 -19.46
CA LEU A 105 -6.84 -25.43 -20.44
C LEU A 105 -5.97 -26.70 -20.55
N PHE A 106 -5.72 -27.39 -19.44
CA PHE A 106 -4.92 -28.60 -19.40
C PHE A 106 -5.65 -29.78 -20.05
N GLU A 107 -6.94 -29.96 -19.76
CA GLU A 107 -7.79 -30.96 -20.43
C GLU A 107 -7.95 -30.66 -21.93
N GLU A 108 -8.09 -29.41 -22.37
CA GLU A 108 -8.22 -29.07 -23.79
C GLU A 108 -6.90 -29.18 -24.58
N ILE A 109 -5.75 -28.87 -23.96
CA ILE A 109 -4.42 -29.15 -24.53
C ILE A 109 -4.22 -30.66 -24.72
N LEU A 110 -4.63 -31.47 -23.74
CA LEU A 110 -4.65 -32.93 -23.87
C LEU A 110 -5.55 -33.40 -25.02
N GLN A 111 -6.64 -32.66 -25.32
CA GLN A 111 -7.59 -32.97 -26.39
C GLN A 111 -7.27 -32.34 -27.77
N LYS A 112 -6.18 -31.58 -27.92
CA LYS A 112 -5.77 -30.91 -29.18
C LYS A 112 -6.86 -30.04 -29.85
N LYS A 113 -7.76 -29.43 -29.08
CA LYS A 113 -8.63 -28.35 -29.59
C LYS A 113 -7.86 -27.03 -29.44
N HIS A 114 -7.89 -26.14 -30.44
CA HIS A 114 -6.91 -25.03 -30.50
C HIS A 114 -7.44 -23.63 -30.86
N ALA A 115 -8.75 -23.40 -31.02
CA ALA A 115 -9.16 -22.17 -31.72
C ALA A 115 -9.37 -20.90 -30.86
N ALA A 116 -9.32 -20.94 -29.51
CA ALA A 116 -9.68 -19.75 -28.69
C ALA A 116 -8.79 -19.49 -27.45
N HIS A 117 -7.66 -20.20 -27.29
CA HIS A 117 -6.89 -20.18 -26.04
C HIS A 117 -6.06 -18.91 -25.84
N ALA A 118 -5.41 -18.40 -26.89
CA ALA A 118 -4.55 -17.22 -26.78
C ALA A 118 -5.33 -15.99 -26.30
N GLN A 119 -6.51 -15.76 -26.87
CA GLN A 119 -7.36 -14.63 -26.49
C GLN A 119 -7.90 -14.78 -25.05
N TYR A 120 -8.35 -15.98 -24.65
CA TYR A 120 -8.83 -16.23 -23.29
C TYR A 120 -7.73 -16.06 -22.23
N ILE A 121 -6.51 -16.55 -22.50
CA ILE A 121 -5.35 -16.36 -21.61
C ILE A 121 -5.02 -14.88 -21.48
N VAL A 122 -4.99 -14.14 -22.59
CA VAL A 122 -4.75 -12.69 -22.59
C VAL A 122 -5.81 -11.95 -21.78
N GLU A 123 -7.09 -12.28 -21.92
CA GLU A 123 -8.17 -11.67 -21.14
C GLU A 123 -8.01 -11.92 -19.63
N ARG A 124 -7.65 -13.14 -19.23
CA ARG A 124 -7.36 -13.48 -17.82
C ARG A 124 -6.14 -12.72 -17.30
N LYS A 125 -5.07 -12.60 -18.08
CA LYS A 125 -3.88 -11.79 -17.75
C LYS A 125 -4.24 -10.32 -17.54
N ILE A 126 -5.08 -9.75 -18.41
CA ILE A 126 -5.56 -8.37 -18.29
C ILE A 126 -6.37 -8.18 -16.99
N GLN A 127 -7.25 -9.12 -16.64
CA GLN A 127 -8.01 -9.07 -15.40
C GLN A 127 -7.12 -9.15 -14.16
N ALA A 128 -6.15 -10.07 -14.15
CA ALA A 128 -5.16 -10.20 -13.08
C ALA A 128 -4.31 -8.92 -12.95
N TYR A 129 -3.84 -8.37 -14.07
CA TYR A 129 -3.06 -7.13 -14.09
C TYR A 129 -3.87 -5.95 -13.57
N ARG A 130 -5.14 -5.82 -13.98
CA ARG A 130 -6.04 -4.77 -13.49
C ARG A 130 -6.25 -4.87 -11.98
N SER A 131 -6.49 -6.07 -11.45
CA SER A 131 -6.60 -6.31 -10.00
C SER A 131 -5.32 -5.92 -9.28
N ALA A 132 -4.15 -6.38 -9.76
CA ALA A 132 -2.86 -6.05 -9.17
C ALA A 132 -2.55 -4.55 -9.22
N TRP A 133 -2.90 -3.87 -10.30
CA TRP A 133 -2.71 -2.42 -10.47
C TRP A 133 -3.57 -1.62 -9.47
N ILE A 134 -4.85 -1.96 -9.33
CA ILE A 134 -5.75 -1.30 -8.35
C ILE A 134 -5.21 -1.51 -6.94
N SER A 135 -4.88 -2.74 -6.57
CA SER A 135 -4.35 -3.08 -5.25
C SER A 135 -3.03 -2.34 -4.96
N ASN A 136 -2.12 -2.27 -5.93
CA ASN A 136 -0.88 -1.51 -5.78
C ASN A 136 -1.11 0.00 -5.63
N ARG A 137 -2.09 0.58 -6.32
CA ARG A 137 -2.44 2.01 -6.13
C ARG A 137 -3.01 2.28 -4.74
N ILE A 138 -3.86 1.39 -4.23
CA ILE A 138 -4.42 1.51 -2.88
C ILE A 138 -3.31 1.40 -1.83
N LYS A 139 -2.41 0.39 -1.93
CA LYS A 139 -1.26 0.27 -1.01
C LYS A 139 -0.35 1.48 -1.09
N ALA A 140 -0.05 1.99 -2.29
CA ALA A 140 0.77 3.19 -2.46
C ALA A 140 0.13 4.43 -1.80
N ALA A 141 -1.20 4.58 -1.89
CA ALA A 141 -1.91 5.66 -1.23
C ALA A 141 -1.84 5.56 0.29
N PHE A 142 -1.94 4.36 0.86
CA PHE A 142 -1.76 4.14 2.30
C PHE A 142 -0.33 4.46 2.75
N VAL A 143 0.69 4.03 2.00
CA VAL A 143 2.10 4.38 2.29
C VAL A 143 2.26 5.90 2.28
N PHE A 144 1.76 6.57 1.24
CA PHE A 144 1.84 8.03 1.12
C PHE A 144 1.15 8.74 2.29
N ALA A 145 -0.08 8.32 2.64
CA ALA A 145 -0.83 8.88 3.75
C ALA A 145 -0.06 8.73 5.08
N SER A 146 0.51 7.55 5.34
CA SER A 146 1.35 7.32 6.53
C SER A 146 2.54 8.27 6.56
N PHE A 147 3.33 8.37 5.48
CA PHE A 147 4.46 9.31 5.43
C PHE A 147 4.03 10.78 5.61
N PHE A 148 2.88 11.18 5.08
CA PHE A 148 2.34 12.52 5.26
C PHE A 148 2.01 12.82 6.74
N PHE A 149 1.33 11.90 7.42
CA PHE A 149 1.03 12.05 8.85
C PHE A 149 2.29 11.96 9.73
N MET A 150 3.26 11.12 9.38
CA MET A 150 4.56 11.06 10.04
C MET A 150 5.32 12.38 9.91
N ALA A 151 5.37 12.97 8.71
CA ALA A 151 5.99 14.27 8.50
C ALA A 151 5.28 15.39 9.28
N THR A 152 3.94 15.34 9.32
CA THR A 152 3.12 16.27 10.11
C THR A 152 3.43 16.12 11.60
N LEU A 153 3.50 14.89 12.11
CA LEU A 153 3.87 14.58 13.49
C LEU A 153 5.25 15.12 13.85
N ALA A 154 6.26 14.90 13.00
CA ALA A 154 7.60 15.44 13.20
C ALA A 154 7.60 16.97 13.26
N GLY A 155 6.86 17.63 12.36
CA GLY A 155 6.69 19.09 12.37
C GLY A 155 6.02 19.61 13.65
N LEU A 156 4.96 18.94 14.12
CA LEU A 156 4.27 19.29 15.36
C LEU A 156 5.18 19.09 16.60
N LEU A 157 6.01 18.05 16.60
CA LEU A 157 6.99 17.82 17.67
C LEU A 157 8.07 18.90 17.70
N ILE A 158 8.58 19.31 16.54
CA ILE A 158 9.53 20.43 16.45
C ILE A 158 8.88 21.72 16.96
N ALA A 159 7.64 22.01 16.56
CA ALA A 159 6.91 23.18 17.04
C ALA A 159 6.71 23.14 18.57
N ALA A 160 6.39 21.97 19.13
CA ALA A 160 6.25 21.77 20.58
C ALA A 160 7.57 22.05 21.31
N ILE A 161 8.69 21.59 20.76
CA ILE A 161 10.03 21.84 21.33
C ILE A 161 10.35 23.34 21.28
N ILE A 162 10.13 24.03 20.16
CA ILE A 162 10.41 25.47 20.02
C ILE A 162 9.61 26.27 21.06
N ILE A 163 8.31 26.02 21.17
CA ILE A 163 7.44 26.69 22.16
C ILE A 163 7.92 26.43 23.59
N SER A 164 8.46 25.25 23.87
CA SER A 164 8.98 24.93 25.20
C SER A 164 10.25 25.69 25.59
N PHE A 165 11.03 26.19 24.61
CA PHE A 165 12.20 27.03 24.86
C PHE A 165 11.88 28.53 25.03
N GLU A 166 10.70 28.97 24.58
CA GLU A 166 10.26 30.37 24.73
C GLU A 166 9.56 30.65 26.08
N ARG A 167 9.28 29.60 26.87
CA ARG A 167 8.75 29.68 28.24
C ARG A 167 9.86 29.69 29.27
#